data_AF-A0A9D8G8M8-F1
#
_entry.id   AF-A0A9D8G8M8-F1
#
_cell.length_a   1.000
_cell.length_b   1.000
_cell.length_c   1.000
_cell.angle_alpha   90.00
_cell.angle_beta   90.00
_cell.angle_gamma   90.00
#
_symmetry.space_group_name_H-M   'P 1'
#
loop_
_entity.id
_entity.type
_entity.pdbx_description
1 polymer ?
#
loop_
_entity_poly.entity_id
_entity_poly.type
_entity_poly.pdbx_seq_one_letter_code
_entity_poly.pdbx_strand_id
1 'polypeptide(L)'
;MEAQEIFEALKSRLPHAVRELGAGTASPFITIEPAHVVAVVSEMRDNAALRFDLLQMVTGVDWRDRFEVVYHLASLVHGGKIALKAVLAHD
;
A
#
# COMPACT_ATOMS: atom_id res chain seq x y z
N MET A 1 10.85 9.77 0.93
CA MET A 1 10.50 8.90 -0.21
C MET A 1 9.18 9.37 -0.76
N GLU A 2 9.13 9.63 -2.05
CA GLU A 2 7.91 10.08 -2.72
C GLU A 2 7.00 8.88 -3.04
N ALA A 3 5.69 9.11 -3.05
CA ALA A 3 4.72 8.05 -3.31
C ALA A 3 4.90 7.39 -4.68
N GLN A 4 5.34 8.17 -5.68
CA GLN A 4 5.67 7.67 -7.02
C GLN A 4 6.85 6.68 -6.99
N GLU A 5 7.89 6.98 -6.23
CA GLU A 5 9.08 6.12 -6.13
C GLU A 5 8.71 4.76 -5.52
N ILE A 6 7.87 4.78 -4.48
CA ILE A 6 7.38 3.57 -3.82
C ILE A 6 6.51 2.75 -4.79
N PHE A 7 5.63 3.42 -5.52
CA PHE A 7 4.77 2.78 -6.51
C PHE A 7 5.58 2.08 -7.61
N GLU A 8 6.56 2.76 -8.21
CA GLU A 8 7.40 2.16 -9.25
C GLU A 8 8.24 0.99 -8.72
N ALA A 9 8.80 1.12 -7.51
CA ALA A 9 9.55 0.05 -6.87
C ALA A 9 8.69 -1.21 -6.65
N LEU A 10 7.45 -1.04 -6.17
CA LEU A 10 6.52 -2.14 -5.99
C LEU A 10 6.02 -2.70 -7.33
N LYS A 11 5.70 -1.84 -8.29
CA LYS A 11 5.20 -2.25 -9.61
C LYS A 11 6.24 -3.03 -10.40
N SER A 12 7.52 -2.65 -10.30
CA SER A 12 8.64 -3.37 -10.89
C SER A 12 8.78 -4.80 -10.36
N ARG A 13 8.59 -5.01 -9.05
CA ARG A 13 8.82 -6.32 -8.41
C ARG A 13 7.58 -7.20 -8.32
N LEU A 14 6.41 -6.58 -8.18
CA LEU A 14 5.11 -7.24 -8.03
C LEU A 14 4.09 -6.67 -9.01
N PRO A 15 4.34 -6.76 -10.34
CA PRO A 15 3.52 -6.09 -11.35
C PRO A 15 2.05 -6.52 -11.33
N HIS A 16 1.77 -7.76 -10.93
CA HIS A 16 0.43 -8.33 -10.82
C HIS A 16 -0.32 -7.90 -9.54
N ALA A 17 0.40 -7.49 -8.49
CA ALA A 17 -0.18 -7.13 -7.20
C ALA A 17 -0.48 -5.64 -7.07
N VAL A 18 0.23 -4.78 -7.79
CA VAL A 18 0.10 -3.31 -7.68
C VAL A 18 -0.81 -2.80 -8.80
N ARG A 19 -1.84 -2.01 -8.46
CA ARG A 19 -2.83 -1.51 -9.42
C ARG A 19 -2.63 -0.05 -9.78
N GLU A 20 -2.82 0.85 -8.83
CA GLU A 20 -2.84 2.29 -9.09
C GLU A 20 -2.16 3.08 -7.97
N LEU A 21 -1.75 4.31 -8.29
CA LEU A 21 -1.27 5.30 -7.34
C LEU A 21 -2.24 6.49 -7.26
N GLY A 22 -2.79 6.73 -6.07
CA GLY A 22 -3.61 7.90 -5.75
C GLY A 22 -2.78 9.11 -5.30
N ALA A 23 -1.90 9.64 -6.17
CA ALA A 23 -0.93 10.70 -5.83
C ALA A 23 -1.54 12.10 -5.61
N GLY A 24 -2.71 12.39 -6.19
CA GLY A 24 -3.32 13.74 -6.18
C GLY A 24 -4.08 14.10 -4.90
N THR A 25 -3.79 13.46 -3.77
CA THR A 25 -4.51 13.64 -2.52
C THR A 25 -3.57 14.09 -1.41
N ALA A 26 -4.11 14.66 -0.33
CA ALA A 26 -3.33 15.02 0.85
C ALA A 26 -2.71 13.79 1.57
N SER A 27 -3.11 12.58 1.20
CA SER A 27 -2.62 11.32 1.78
C SER A 27 -2.52 10.26 0.69
N PRO A 28 -1.39 10.21 -0.03
CA PRO A 28 -1.23 9.30 -1.15
C PRO A 28 -1.36 7.84 -0.72
N PHE A 29 -1.87 7.02 -1.63
CA PHE A 29 -2.08 5.60 -1.40
C PHE A 29 -1.81 4.79 -2.67
N ILE A 30 -1.53 3.50 -2.48
CA ILE A 30 -1.36 2.53 -3.56
C ILE A 30 -2.47 1.49 -3.46
N THR A 31 -3.26 1.32 -4.52
CA THR A 31 -4.24 0.24 -4.59
C THR A 31 -3.53 -1.05 -4.99
N ILE A 32 -3.82 -2.13 -4.28
CA ILE A 32 -3.22 -3.45 -4.48
C ILE A 32 -4.28 -4.54 -4.57
N GLU A 33 -3.88 -5.66 -5.15
CA GLU A 33 -4.69 -6.86 -5.18
C GLU A 33 -4.84 -7.46 -3.78
N PRO A 34 -6.08 -7.70 -3.30
CA PRO A 34 -6.32 -8.26 -1.97
C PRO A 34 -5.60 -9.59 -1.74
N ALA A 35 -5.55 -10.45 -2.76
CA ALA A 35 -4.89 -11.75 -2.70
C ALA A 35 -3.36 -11.67 -2.48
N HIS A 36 -2.76 -10.50 -2.70
CA HIS A 36 -1.31 -10.31 -2.65
C HIS A 36 -0.85 -9.37 -1.53
N VAL A 37 -1.75 -9.00 -0.59
CA VAL A 37 -1.41 -8.10 0.53
C VAL A 37 -0.13 -8.55 1.24
N VAL A 38 -0.04 -9.81 1.63
CA VAL A 38 1.13 -10.36 2.35
C VAL A 38 2.43 -10.21 1.55
N ALA A 39 2.39 -10.47 0.24
CA ALA A 39 3.55 -10.34 -0.63
C ALA A 39 4.00 -8.87 -0.74
N VAL A 40 3.04 -7.95 -0.90
CA VAL A 40 3.33 -6.51 -0.97
C VAL A 40 3.90 -5.99 0.35
N VAL A 41 3.25 -6.27 1.49
CA VAL A 41 3.75 -5.75 2.78
C VAL A 41 5.08 -6.39 3.19
N SER A 42 5.32 -7.65 2.84
CA SER A 42 6.62 -8.29 3.06
C SER A 42 7.70 -7.62 2.23
N GLU A 43 7.42 -7.33 0.96
CA GLU A 43 8.37 -6.61 0.11
C GLU A 43 8.68 -5.21 0.64
N MET A 44 7.66 -4.46 1.05
CA MET A 44 7.86 -3.13 1.62
C MET A 44 8.68 -3.14 2.90
N ARG A 45 8.52 -4.16 3.75
CA ARG A 45 9.26 -4.33 5.02
C ARG A 45 10.70 -4.79 4.79
N ASP A 46 10.89 -5.79 3.94
CA ASP A 46 12.15 -6.53 3.83
C ASP A 46 13.11 -5.91 2.82
N ASN A 47 12.62 -5.15 1.85
CA ASN A 47 13.47 -4.43 0.91
C ASN A 47 14.23 -3.30 1.62
N ALA A 48 15.55 -3.37 1.59
CA ALA A 48 16.44 -2.40 2.22
C ALA A 48 16.25 -0.95 1.74
N ALA A 49 15.80 -0.75 0.50
CA ALA A 49 15.50 0.57 -0.04
C ALA A 49 14.13 1.12 0.39
N LEU A 50 13.20 0.26 0.84
CA LEU A 50 11.85 0.65 1.25
C LEU A 50 11.68 0.69 2.77
N ARG A 51 12.04 -0.40 3.47
CA ARG A 51 12.04 -0.54 4.94
C ARG A 51 10.80 0.05 5.62
N PHE A 52 9.60 -0.25 5.15
CA PHE A 52 8.36 0.08 5.85
C PHE A 52 8.15 -0.91 7.00
N ASP A 53 8.79 -0.63 8.12
CA ASP A 53 8.93 -1.50 9.29
C ASP A 53 7.92 -1.20 10.40
N LEU A 54 7.07 -0.18 10.23
CA LEU A 54 5.98 0.15 11.15
C LEU A 54 4.62 0.09 10.47
N LEU A 55 3.76 -0.83 10.93
CA LEU A 55 2.32 -0.80 10.64
C LEU A 55 1.64 0.14 11.65
N GLN A 56 1.21 1.31 11.18
CA GLN A 56 0.61 2.33 12.04
C GLN A 56 -0.85 2.02 12.37
N MET A 57 -1.61 1.59 11.37
CA MET A 57 -3.05 1.37 11.50
C MET A 57 -3.54 0.45 10.37
N VAL A 58 -4.58 -0.34 10.68
CA VAL A 58 -5.40 -1.05 9.70
C VAL A 58 -6.85 -0.61 9.89
N THR A 59 -7.49 -0.10 8.85
CA THR A 59 -8.89 0.32 8.89
C THR A 59 -9.70 -0.36 7.79
N GLY A 60 -10.99 -0.56 8.05
CA GLY A 60 -11.97 -0.95 7.06
C GLY A 60 -12.89 0.23 6.74
N VAL A 61 -13.20 0.43 5.47
CA VAL A 61 -14.22 1.37 5.00
C VAL A 61 -15.32 0.57 4.31
N ASP A 62 -16.54 0.72 4.82
CA ASP A 62 -17.74 0.12 4.26
C ASP A 62 -18.41 1.11 3.30
N TRP A 63 -18.36 0.78 2.01
CA TRP A 63 -19.09 1.49 0.96
C TRP A 63 -20.27 0.64 0.50
N ARG A 64 -21.27 1.30 -0.13
CA ARG A 64 -22.48 0.61 -0.62
C ARG A 64 -22.22 -0.60 -1.54
N ASP A 65 -21.12 -0.59 -2.28
CA ASP A 65 -20.80 -1.59 -3.30
C ASP A 65 -19.51 -2.39 -3.03
N ARG A 66 -18.75 -2.03 -1.99
CA ARG A 66 -17.43 -2.62 -1.71
C ARG A 66 -16.94 -2.32 -0.30
N PHE A 67 -15.99 -3.14 0.16
CA PHE A 67 -15.13 -2.82 1.29
C PHE A 67 -13.76 -2.34 0.82
N GLU A 68 -13.17 -1.38 1.52
CA GLU A 68 -11.75 -1.05 1.40
C GLU A 68 -11.04 -1.39 2.72
N VAL A 69 -9.95 -2.15 2.65
CA VAL A 69 -9.03 -2.33 3.77
C VAL A 69 -7.81 -1.45 3.52
N VAL A 70 -7.54 -0.53 4.43
CA VAL A 70 -6.45 0.44 4.32
C VAL A 70 -5.36 0.13 5.35
N TYR A 71 -4.15 -0.10 4.87
CA TYR A 71 -2.96 -0.35 5.69
C TYR A 71 -2.08 0.90 5.66
N HIS A 72 -1.92 1.57 6.80
CA HIS A 72 -1.05 2.73 6.92
C HIS A 72 0.33 2.29 7.38
N LEU A 73 1.33 2.45 6.52
CA LEU A 73 2.69 2.00 6.74
C LEU A 73 3.64 3.20 6.86
N ALA A 74 4.63 3.06 7.73
CA ALA A 74 5.75 4.00 7.84
C ALA A 74 7.08 3.27 7.78
N SER A 75 8.06 3.92 7.15
CA SER A 75 9.46 3.56 7.27
C SER A 75 10.11 4.43 8.33
N LEU A 76 10.54 3.82 9.42
CA LEU A 76 11.30 4.52 10.46
C LEU A 76 12.75 4.78 10.02
N VAL A 77 13.27 3.94 9.12
CA VAL A 77 14.62 4.06 8.57
C VAL A 77 14.71 5.21 7.56
N HIS A 78 13.75 5.32 6.64
CA HIS A 78 13.78 6.29 5.54
C HIS A 78 12.79 7.46 5.70
N GLY A 79 12.03 7.48 6.80
CA GLY A 79 11.13 8.59 7.16
C GLY A 79 9.85 8.72 6.31
N GLY A 80 9.56 7.76 5.44
CA GLY A 80 8.41 7.78 4.52
C GLY A 80 7.14 7.19 5.12
N LYS A 81 5.97 7.64 4.63
CA LYS A 81 4.66 7.09 4.96
C LYS A 81 3.84 6.88 3.69
N ILE A 82 3.09 5.79 3.63
CA ILE A 82 2.17 5.50 2.52
C ILE A 82 1.03 4.61 3.00
N ALA A 83 -0.15 4.76 2.42
CA ALA A 83 -1.24 3.81 2.63
C ALA A 83 -1.30 2.78 1.49
N LEU A 84 -1.62 1.52 1.81
CA LEU A 84 -2.03 0.52 0.83
C LEU A 84 -3.54 0.31 0.94
N LYS A 85 -4.23 0.19 -0.19
CA LYS A 85 -5.66 -0.12 -0.24
C LYS A 85 -5.89 -1.45 -0.93
N ALA A 86 -6.58 -2.36 -0.25
CA ALA A 86 -7.15 -3.56 -0.84
C ALA A 86 -8.66 -3.39 -0.96
N VAL A 87 -9.20 -3.55 -2.18
CA VAL A 87 -10.62 -3.35 -2.48
C VAL A 87 -11.30 -4.71 -2.66
N LEU A 88 -12.37 -4.96 -1.93
CA LEU A 88 -13.16 -6.19 -2.01
C LEU A 88 -14.61 -5.84 -2.39
N ALA A 89 -15.21 -6.58 -3.33
CA ALA A 89 -16.62 -6.41 -3.65
C ALA A 89 -17.50 -6.77 -2.44
N HIS A 90 -18.63 -6.08 -2.31
CA HIS A 90 -19.73 -6.52 -1.45
C HIS A 90 -20.43 -7.64 -2.23
N ASP A 91 -20.34 -8.90 -1.76
CA ASP A 91 -20.97 -10.06 -2.42
C ASP A 91 -22.45 -9.81 -2.79
#